data_AF-C5A435-F1
#
_entry.id   AF-C5A435-F1
#
_cell.length_a   1.000
_cell.length_b   1.000
_cell.length_c   1.000
_cell.angle_alpha   90.00
_cell.angle_beta   90.00
_cell.angle_gamma   90.00
#
_symmetry.space_group_name_H-M   'P 1'
#
loop_
_entity.id
_entity.type
_entity.pdbx_description
1 polymer ?
#
loop_
_entity_poly.entity_id
_entity_poly.type
_entity_poly.pdbx_seq_one_letter_code
_entity_poly.pdbx_strand_id
1 'polypeptide(L)'
;MKRLIEYTFTFIVLVFLMGSLAGFFLDRPVFVSYAYSDSMTPTINKGDLFFVNPFARNFDVGDIIVFHRGSGWTVHRIFGVTNDGYITKGDHNVATDQQDGKFPDVKRSDITGKVVTLFGKPLVIRGAGAFLQSVKLKLTNPYAIALLLVLGAVLTFSGGSGKRHRRVKYYRISVRTVYAIGSVLIIAGFLFVTVASWGTLAFTYSSTLAGGQRTGWYLPGSTFEKNLTVENRAVYPFYYFVEGKSTRAQLLDSSFLYLKGGSKKNITVHVTVPKDTRIYREEFQVHSYPAILPASIVVSLYSISPYLPLLAYALFLSTLMVFFYRLAGISDGDVIRIRKRRGFLSKVLGDG
;
A
#
# COMPACT_ATOMS: atom_id res chain seq x y z
N MET A 1 19.00 -19.45 -22.00
CA MET A 1 17.77 -19.80 -21.23
C MET A 1 17.77 -19.30 -19.78
N LYS A 2 18.79 -19.55 -18.94
CA LYS A 2 18.75 -19.14 -17.51
C LYS A 2 18.73 -17.63 -17.28
N ARG A 3 19.59 -16.86 -17.97
CA ARG A 3 19.56 -15.40 -17.96
C ARG A 3 18.23 -14.85 -18.50
N LEU A 4 17.63 -15.52 -19.49
CA LEU A 4 16.33 -15.13 -20.05
C LEU A 4 15.23 -15.29 -18.99
N ILE A 5 15.16 -16.41 -18.29
CA ILE A 5 14.19 -16.64 -17.20
C ILE A 5 14.36 -15.62 -16.07
N GLU A 6 15.62 -15.29 -15.73
CA GLU A 6 15.95 -14.29 -14.71
C GLU A 6 15.51 -12.88 -15.11
N TYR A 7 15.80 -12.47 -16.35
CA TYR A 7 15.31 -11.20 -16.88
C TYR A 7 13.79 -11.17 -17.02
N THR A 8 13.16 -12.26 -17.44
CA THR A 8 11.70 -12.37 -17.52
C THR A 8 11.07 -12.25 -16.13
N PHE A 9 11.62 -12.91 -15.12
CA PHE A 9 11.13 -12.80 -13.75
C PHE A 9 11.29 -11.38 -13.19
N THR A 10 12.48 -10.79 -13.35
CA THR A 10 12.73 -9.40 -12.92
C THR A 10 11.84 -8.41 -13.65
N PHE A 11 11.62 -8.60 -14.95
CA PHE A 11 10.70 -7.80 -15.75
C PHE A 11 9.25 -7.92 -15.26
N ILE A 12 8.78 -9.14 -14.97
CA ILE A 12 7.44 -9.38 -14.40
C ILE A 12 7.29 -8.65 -13.06
N VAL A 13 8.28 -8.79 -12.16
CA VAL A 13 8.25 -8.10 -10.86
C VAL A 13 8.25 -6.58 -11.03
N LEU A 14 9.07 -6.04 -11.94
CA LEU A 14 9.13 -4.61 -12.22
C LEU A 14 7.80 -4.08 -12.78
N VAL A 15 7.18 -4.81 -13.71
CA VAL A 15 5.86 -4.46 -14.27
C VAL A 15 4.78 -4.48 -13.18
N PHE A 16 4.79 -5.48 -12.30
CA PHE A 16 3.87 -5.53 -11.16
C PHE A 16 4.08 -4.36 -10.21
N LEU A 17 5.33 -4.01 -9.88
CA LEU A 17 5.66 -2.87 -9.02
C LEU A 17 5.24 -1.54 -9.65
N MET A 18 5.66 -1.26 -10.88
CA MET A 18 5.31 -0.04 -11.61
C MET A 18 3.80 0.09 -11.81
N GLY A 19 3.14 -1.03 -12.12
CA GLY A 19 1.70 -1.13 -12.24
C GLY A 19 0.95 -0.83 -10.96
N SER A 20 1.43 -1.38 -9.83
CA SER A 20 0.86 -1.11 -8.50
C SER A 20 1.05 0.35 -8.10
N LEU A 21 2.21 0.94 -8.41
CA LEU A 21 2.51 2.34 -8.17
C LEU A 21 1.60 3.26 -9.01
N ALA A 22 1.40 2.93 -10.29
CA ALA A 22 0.48 3.64 -11.17
C ALA A 22 -0.97 3.54 -10.66
N GLY A 23 -1.39 2.35 -10.20
CA GLY A 23 -2.69 2.15 -9.57
C GLY A 23 -2.92 3.03 -8.35
N PHE A 24 -1.89 3.17 -7.50
CA PHE A 24 -1.93 4.07 -6.35
C PHE A 24 -2.13 5.54 -6.75
N PHE A 25 -1.39 6.05 -7.76
CA PHE A 25 -1.58 7.42 -8.25
C PHE A 25 -2.94 7.66 -8.91
N LEU A 26 -3.53 6.63 -9.48
CA LEU A 26 -4.82 6.68 -10.17
C LEU A 26 -6.02 6.36 -9.25
N ASP A 27 -5.77 6.05 -7.97
CA ASP A 27 -6.75 5.55 -7.00
C ASP A 27 -7.54 4.33 -7.50
N ARG A 28 -6.85 3.44 -8.23
CA ARG A 28 -7.41 2.21 -8.81
C ARG A 28 -6.65 0.97 -8.36
N PRO A 29 -7.33 -0.14 -8.02
CA PRO A 29 -6.68 -1.41 -7.71
C PRO A 29 -6.13 -2.03 -8.99
N VAL A 30 -4.81 -1.96 -9.18
CA VAL A 30 -4.15 -2.52 -10.37
C VAL A 30 -3.34 -3.75 -9.95
N PHE A 31 -3.52 -4.85 -10.68
CA PHE A 31 -2.83 -6.15 -10.53
C PHE A 31 -3.12 -6.95 -9.25
N VAL A 32 -3.20 -6.32 -8.08
CA VAL A 32 -3.43 -7.00 -6.79
C VAL A 32 -4.44 -6.21 -5.96
N SER A 33 -5.39 -6.91 -5.34
CA SER A 33 -6.35 -6.33 -4.41
C SER A 33 -6.69 -7.34 -3.29
N TYR A 34 -7.44 -6.93 -2.27
CA TYR A 34 -7.88 -7.80 -1.19
C TYR A 34 -9.37 -7.63 -0.89
N ALA A 35 -10.00 -8.70 -0.42
CA ALA A 35 -11.41 -8.67 -0.05
C ALA A 35 -11.61 -8.02 1.32
N TYR A 36 -12.43 -6.97 1.39
CA TYR A 36 -12.74 -6.25 2.63
C TYR A 36 -13.97 -6.80 3.36
N SER A 37 -14.85 -7.49 2.64
CA SER A 37 -16.12 -8.02 3.13
C SER A 37 -16.28 -9.50 2.80
N ASP A 38 -17.31 -10.12 3.36
CA ASP A 38 -17.64 -11.53 3.17
C ASP A 38 -18.55 -11.78 1.95
N SER A 39 -18.80 -10.78 1.11
CA SER A 39 -19.75 -10.88 -0.01
C SER A 39 -19.37 -11.91 -1.09
N MET A 40 -18.10 -12.29 -1.16
CA MET A 40 -17.57 -13.29 -2.11
C MET A 40 -17.26 -14.64 -1.46
N THR A 41 -17.58 -14.84 -0.18
CA THR A 41 -17.38 -16.11 0.53
C THR A 41 -18.31 -17.19 -0.06
N PRO A 42 -17.84 -18.44 -0.29
CA PRO A 42 -16.53 -19.02 0.06
C PRO A 42 -15.44 -18.87 -1.02
N THR A 43 -15.76 -18.21 -2.13
CA THR A 43 -14.88 -18.12 -3.30
C THR A 43 -13.66 -17.22 -3.03
N ILE A 44 -13.88 -16.07 -2.40
CA ILE A 44 -12.84 -15.15 -1.92
C ILE A 44 -13.28 -14.74 -0.51
N ASN A 45 -12.51 -15.14 0.51
CA ASN A 45 -12.85 -14.82 1.89
C ASN A 45 -12.32 -13.43 2.24
N LYS A 46 -12.93 -12.80 3.25
CA LYS A 46 -12.43 -11.55 3.82
C LYS A 46 -10.95 -11.68 4.21
N GLY A 47 -10.14 -10.74 3.71
CA GLY A 47 -8.70 -10.71 3.89
C GLY A 47 -7.90 -11.55 2.89
N ASP A 48 -8.51 -12.26 1.95
CA ASP A 48 -7.76 -12.94 0.89
C ASP A 48 -7.21 -11.91 -0.10
N LEU A 49 -5.95 -12.08 -0.52
CA LEU A 49 -5.40 -11.35 -1.67
C LEU A 49 -5.80 -12.06 -2.95
N PHE A 50 -6.16 -11.29 -3.97
CA PHE A 50 -6.49 -11.81 -5.30
C PHE A 50 -5.85 -10.95 -6.39
N PHE A 51 -5.65 -11.57 -7.55
CA PHE A 51 -4.98 -10.95 -8.69
C PHE A 51 -5.99 -10.45 -9.72
N VAL A 52 -5.76 -9.26 -10.25
CA VAL A 52 -6.64 -8.59 -11.22
C VAL A 52 -5.89 -8.46 -12.54
N ASN A 53 -6.52 -8.87 -13.64
CA ASN A 53 -6.08 -8.61 -15.00
C ASN A 53 -6.76 -7.34 -15.53
N PRO A 54 -6.07 -6.18 -15.55
CA PRO A 54 -6.62 -4.93 -16.07
C PRO A 54 -6.73 -4.90 -17.60
N PHE A 55 -6.09 -5.84 -18.29
CA PHE A 55 -6.11 -5.92 -19.76
C PHE A 55 -7.26 -6.77 -20.31
N ALA A 56 -8.10 -7.33 -19.44
CA ALA A 56 -9.28 -8.06 -19.85
C ALA A 56 -10.24 -7.13 -20.60
N ARG A 57 -10.54 -7.46 -21.86
CA ARG A 57 -11.45 -6.67 -22.71
C ARG A 57 -12.85 -7.25 -22.78
N ASN A 58 -13.01 -8.55 -22.55
CA ASN A 58 -14.27 -9.26 -22.63
C ASN A 58 -14.69 -9.71 -21.23
N PHE A 59 -15.98 -9.59 -20.94
CA PHE A 59 -16.58 -9.89 -19.65
C PHE A 59 -17.86 -10.67 -19.90
N ASP A 60 -17.88 -11.90 -19.43
CA ASP A 60 -18.93 -12.89 -19.67
C ASP A 60 -19.59 -13.29 -18.35
N VAL A 61 -20.77 -13.90 -18.44
CA VAL A 61 -21.46 -14.45 -17.28
C VAL A 61 -20.55 -15.45 -16.57
N GLY A 62 -20.40 -15.29 -15.26
CA GLY A 62 -19.51 -16.11 -14.44
C GLY A 62 -18.14 -15.49 -14.15
N ASP A 63 -17.72 -14.45 -14.87
CA ASP A 63 -16.48 -13.72 -14.56
C ASP A 63 -16.60 -12.97 -13.23
N ILE A 64 -15.48 -12.86 -12.51
CA ILE A 64 -15.40 -12.01 -11.32
C ILE A 64 -14.67 -10.73 -11.72
N ILE A 65 -15.31 -9.58 -11.50
CA ILE A 65 -14.80 -8.27 -11.91
C ILE A 65 -14.61 -7.34 -10.72
N VAL A 66 -13.63 -6.44 -10.84
CA VAL A 66 -13.40 -5.35 -9.90
C VAL A 66 -13.89 -4.06 -10.55
N PHE A 67 -14.85 -3.40 -9.91
CA PHE A 67 -15.48 -2.21 -10.45
C PHE A 67 -15.72 -1.15 -9.37
N HIS A 68 -15.85 0.09 -9.80
CA HIS A 68 -16.12 1.21 -8.92
C HIS A 68 -17.63 1.34 -8.65
N ARG A 69 -18.01 1.48 -7.39
CA ARG A 69 -19.40 1.67 -6.97
C ARG A 69 -19.48 2.68 -5.85
N GLY A 70 -20.19 3.80 -6.09
CA GLY A 70 -20.35 4.87 -5.10
C GLY A 70 -19.00 5.47 -4.72
N SER A 71 -18.57 5.24 -3.47
CA SER A 71 -17.30 5.75 -2.93
C SER A 71 -16.18 4.71 -2.85
N GLY A 72 -16.33 3.51 -3.44
CA GLY A 72 -15.35 2.44 -3.25
C GLY A 72 -15.33 1.34 -4.31
N TRP A 73 -14.28 0.53 -4.26
CA TRP A 73 -14.07 -0.60 -5.17
C TRP A 73 -14.80 -1.86 -4.66
N THR A 74 -15.57 -2.48 -5.54
CA THR A 74 -16.32 -3.72 -5.28
C THR A 74 -15.80 -4.84 -6.17
N VAL A 75 -15.76 -6.07 -5.65
CA VAL A 75 -15.42 -7.27 -6.42
C VAL A 75 -16.59 -8.26 -6.36
N HIS A 76 -17.27 -8.50 -7.48
CA HIS A 76 -18.41 -9.43 -7.56
C HIS A 76 -18.41 -10.21 -8.87
N ARG A 77 -19.23 -11.26 -8.94
CA ARG A 77 -19.40 -12.08 -10.14
C ARG A 77 -20.46 -11.50 -11.05
N ILE A 78 -20.21 -11.53 -12.36
CA ILE A 78 -21.20 -11.22 -13.38
C ILE A 78 -22.25 -12.31 -13.38
N PHE A 79 -23.48 -11.93 -13.04
CA PHE A 79 -24.65 -12.79 -13.03
C PHE A 79 -25.43 -12.70 -14.34
N GLY A 80 -25.40 -11.54 -14.99
CA GLY A 80 -26.06 -11.31 -16.29
C GLY A 80 -25.40 -10.19 -17.08
N VAL A 81 -25.56 -10.23 -18.40
CA VAL A 81 -25.13 -9.18 -19.33
C VAL A 81 -26.39 -8.58 -19.93
N THR A 82 -26.49 -7.26 -19.91
CA THR A 82 -27.60 -6.49 -20.50
C THR A 82 -27.08 -5.64 -21.65
N ASN A 83 -27.98 -4.96 -22.36
CA ASN A 83 -27.57 -3.98 -23.37
C ASN A 83 -26.88 -2.75 -22.76
N ASP A 84 -27.20 -2.44 -21.50
CA ASP A 84 -26.74 -1.24 -20.78
C ASP A 84 -25.52 -1.48 -19.89
N GLY A 85 -25.17 -2.75 -19.62
CA GLY A 85 -23.98 -3.09 -18.84
C GLY A 85 -24.00 -4.52 -18.27
N TYR A 86 -23.56 -4.64 -17.02
CA TYR A 86 -23.41 -5.92 -16.33
C TYR A 86 -24.19 -5.93 -15.02
N ILE A 87 -24.94 -7.02 -14.80
CA ILE A 87 -25.59 -7.33 -13.53
C ILE A 87 -24.60 -8.14 -12.70
N THR A 88 -24.29 -7.67 -11.49
CA THR A 88 -23.31 -8.29 -10.60
C THR A 88 -23.97 -8.85 -9.35
N LYS A 89 -23.36 -9.88 -8.77
CA LYS A 89 -23.80 -10.50 -7.53
C LYS A 89 -22.59 -11.03 -6.77
N GLY A 90 -22.53 -10.73 -5.47
CA GLY A 90 -21.60 -11.40 -4.57
C GLY A 90 -21.96 -12.88 -4.44
N ASP A 91 -20.97 -13.76 -4.47
CA ASP A 91 -21.19 -15.22 -4.35
C ASP A 91 -21.93 -15.60 -3.04
N HIS A 92 -21.75 -14.80 -1.98
CA HIS A 92 -22.44 -14.96 -0.70
C HIS A 92 -23.82 -14.26 -0.64
N ASN A 93 -24.08 -13.31 -1.54
CA ASN A 93 -25.30 -12.51 -1.49
C ASN A 93 -26.50 -13.33 -2.01
N VAL A 94 -27.69 -13.07 -1.47
CA VAL A 94 -28.94 -13.71 -1.94
C VAL A 94 -29.48 -13.02 -3.19
N ALA A 95 -29.41 -11.68 -3.21
CA ALA A 95 -29.89 -10.81 -4.29
C ALA A 95 -28.76 -10.37 -5.22
N THR A 96 -29.11 -9.95 -6.44
CA THR A 96 -28.19 -9.20 -7.32
C THR A 96 -27.98 -7.79 -6.76
N ASP A 97 -26.86 -7.15 -7.12
CA ASP A 97 -26.59 -5.78 -6.70
C ASP A 97 -27.65 -4.81 -7.26
N GLN A 98 -28.19 -5.10 -8.44
CA GLN A 98 -29.18 -4.27 -9.15
C GLN A 98 -30.63 -4.53 -8.71
N GLN A 99 -30.88 -5.51 -7.82
CA GLN A 99 -32.23 -5.84 -7.40
C GLN A 99 -32.92 -4.64 -6.73
N ASP A 100 -34.22 -4.46 -7.03
CA ASP A 100 -35.07 -3.36 -6.56
C ASP A 100 -34.55 -1.95 -6.94
N GLY A 101 -33.73 -1.84 -7.99
CA GLY A 101 -33.18 -0.57 -8.46
C GLY A 101 -32.17 0.05 -7.50
N LYS A 102 -31.59 -0.73 -6.57
CA LYS A 102 -30.60 -0.23 -5.59
C LYS A 102 -29.37 0.38 -6.26
N PHE A 103 -28.95 -0.19 -7.39
CA PHE A 103 -27.83 0.28 -8.19
C PHE A 103 -28.14 0.14 -9.68
N PRO A 104 -27.62 1.03 -10.54
CA PRO A 104 -27.65 0.83 -11.99
C PRO A 104 -26.74 -0.34 -12.41
N ASP A 105 -26.92 -0.79 -13.65
CA ASP A 105 -26.05 -1.77 -14.28
C ASP A 105 -24.59 -1.25 -14.32
N VAL A 106 -23.65 -2.15 -14.05
CA VAL A 106 -22.22 -1.80 -14.02
C VAL A 106 -21.76 -1.54 -15.44
N LYS A 107 -21.26 -0.33 -15.71
CA LYS A 107 -20.74 0.03 -17.03
C LYS A 107 -19.32 -0.46 -17.20
N ARG A 108 -18.92 -0.74 -18.44
CA ARG A 108 -17.55 -1.14 -18.77
C ARG A 108 -16.51 -0.10 -18.35
N SER A 109 -16.86 1.18 -18.35
CA SER A 109 -15.99 2.28 -17.88
C SER A 109 -15.64 2.18 -16.40
N ASP A 110 -16.49 1.52 -15.61
CA ASP A 110 -16.36 1.44 -14.16
C ASP A 110 -15.59 0.19 -13.73
N ILE A 111 -15.32 -0.72 -14.67
CA ILE A 111 -14.57 -1.96 -14.46
C ILE A 111 -13.07 -1.68 -14.61
N THR A 112 -12.31 -1.96 -13.56
CA THR A 112 -10.84 -1.86 -13.58
C THR A 112 -10.19 -3.14 -14.08
N GLY A 113 -10.85 -4.30 -13.94
CA GLY A 113 -10.34 -5.54 -14.51
C GLY A 113 -11.07 -6.79 -14.05
N LYS A 114 -10.61 -7.92 -14.58
CA LYS A 114 -11.13 -9.26 -14.28
C LYS A 114 -10.22 -9.98 -13.29
N VAL A 115 -10.77 -10.64 -12.27
CA VAL A 115 -9.98 -11.47 -11.36
C VAL A 115 -9.40 -12.66 -12.12
N VAL A 116 -8.12 -12.95 -11.91
CA VAL A 116 -7.42 -14.05 -12.56
C VAL A 116 -7.93 -15.37 -11.98
N THR A 117 -8.44 -16.24 -12.84
CA THR A 117 -8.93 -17.57 -12.50
C THR A 117 -8.04 -18.65 -13.09
N LEU A 118 -7.76 -19.69 -12.31
CA LEU A 118 -7.04 -20.90 -12.74
C LEU A 118 -7.93 -22.12 -12.47
N PHE A 119 -8.20 -22.93 -13.49
CA PHE A 119 -9.11 -24.09 -13.40
C PHE A 119 -10.51 -23.74 -12.85
N GLY A 120 -11.07 -22.60 -13.27
CA GLY A 120 -12.39 -22.13 -12.83
C GLY A 120 -12.44 -21.60 -11.39
N LYS A 121 -11.30 -21.56 -10.68
CA LYS A 121 -11.20 -21.01 -9.32
C LYS A 121 -10.36 -19.73 -9.32
N PRO A 122 -10.74 -18.69 -8.56
CA PRO A 122 -9.92 -17.49 -8.45
C PRO A 122 -8.55 -17.80 -7.85
N LEU A 123 -7.51 -17.19 -8.42
CA LEU A 123 -6.17 -17.27 -7.89
C LEU A 123 -6.10 -16.36 -6.65
N VAL A 124 -6.22 -16.97 -5.48
CA VAL A 124 -6.24 -16.27 -4.19
C VAL A 124 -5.10 -16.73 -3.28
N ILE A 125 -4.49 -15.80 -2.55
CA ILE A 125 -3.61 -16.10 -1.43
C ILE A 125 -4.44 -15.98 -0.15
N ARG A 126 -4.84 -17.14 0.37
CA ARG A 126 -5.74 -17.22 1.52
C ARG A 126 -5.09 -16.67 2.79
N GLY A 127 -5.84 -15.85 3.54
CA GLY A 127 -5.40 -15.29 4.82
C GLY A 127 -4.24 -14.29 4.72
N ALA A 128 -3.91 -13.82 3.52
CA ALA A 128 -2.80 -12.88 3.33
C ALA A 128 -3.05 -11.54 4.03
N GLY A 129 -4.28 -11.07 4.14
CA GLY A 129 -4.66 -9.88 4.91
C GLY A 129 -4.44 -10.06 6.41
N ALA A 130 -4.74 -11.23 6.96
CA ALA A 130 -4.44 -11.55 8.36
C ALA A 130 -2.92 -11.66 8.59
N PHE A 131 -2.18 -12.20 7.62
CA PHE A 131 -0.72 -12.18 7.62
C PHE A 131 -0.17 -10.76 7.54
N LEU A 132 -0.66 -9.91 6.63
CA LEU A 132 -0.26 -8.51 6.49
C LEU A 132 -0.58 -7.69 7.74
N GLN A 133 -1.73 -7.93 8.39
CA GLN A 133 -2.11 -7.29 9.65
C GLN A 133 -1.26 -7.78 10.82
N SER A 134 -0.98 -9.08 10.89
CA SER A 134 -0.07 -9.68 11.88
C SER A 134 1.37 -9.21 11.70
N VAL A 135 1.80 -9.06 10.45
CA VAL A 135 3.10 -8.51 10.06
C VAL A 135 3.14 -7.02 10.38
N LYS A 136 2.09 -6.25 10.14
CA LYS A 136 1.97 -4.84 10.56
C LYS A 136 2.08 -4.67 12.08
N LEU A 137 1.46 -5.57 12.86
CA LEU A 137 1.52 -5.59 14.32
C LEU A 137 2.86 -6.11 14.88
N LYS A 138 3.54 -7.03 14.18
CA LYS A 138 4.85 -7.56 14.59
C LYS A 138 6.02 -6.68 14.11
N LEU A 139 5.91 -6.01 12.96
CA LEU A 139 6.90 -5.05 12.45
C LEU A 139 6.92 -3.74 13.24
N THR A 140 5.89 -3.44 14.04
CA THR A 140 5.97 -2.37 15.05
C THR A 140 6.96 -2.68 16.19
N ASN A 141 7.38 -3.95 16.35
CA ASN A 141 8.40 -4.33 17.31
C ASN A 141 9.80 -4.25 16.65
N PRO A 142 10.70 -3.35 17.07
CA PRO A 142 12.02 -3.17 16.45
C PRO A 142 12.87 -4.45 16.50
N TYR A 143 12.67 -5.32 17.49
CA TYR A 143 13.36 -6.60 17.60
C TYR A 143 12.95 -7.59 16.50
N ALA A 144 11.74 -7.50 15.96
CA ALA A 144 11.28 -8.38 14.87
C ALA A 144 11.92 -8.01 13.53
N ILE A 145 12.09 -6.70 13.26
CA ILE A 145 12.80 -6.21 12.07
C ILE A 145 14.29 -6.54 12.19
N ALA A 146 14.90 -6.30 13.36
CA ALA A 146 16.30 -6.67 13.61
C ALA A 146 16.51 -8.18 13.50
N LEU A 147 15.61 -9.00 14.05
CA LEU A 147 15.67 -10.46 13.95
C LEU A 147 15.50 -10.95 12.50
N LEU A 148 14.65 -10.33 11.69
CA LEU A 148 14.49 -10.68 10.27
C LEU A 148 15.72 -10.27 9.44
N LEU A 149 16.33 -9.12 9.74
CA LEU A 149 17.58 -8.70 9.12
C LEU A 149 18.76 -9.59 9.53
N VAL A 150 18.82 -9.99 10.81
CA VAL A 150 19.83 -10.91 11.34
C VAL A 150 19.62 -12.32 10.81
N LEU A 151 18.39 -12.84 10.74
CA LEU A 151 18.08 -14.14 10.13
C LEU A 151 18.35 -14.12 8.62
N GLY A 152 18.02 -13.02 7.93
CA GLY A 152 18.36 -12.80 6.53
C GLY A 152 19.87 -12.81 6.30
N ALA A 153 20.63 -12.11 7.14
CA ALA A 153 22.09 -12.13 7.12
C ALA A 153 22.62 -13.55 7.44
N VAL A 154 22.21 -14.17 8.54
CA VAL A 154 22.67 -15.51 8.97
C VAL A 154 22.34 -16.57 7.93
N LEU A 155 21.16 -16.58 7.32
CA LEU A 155 20.84 -17.53 6.24
C LEU A 155 21.63 -17.27 4.96
N THR A 156 22.06 -16.02 4.73
CA THR A 156 22.90 -15.64 3.60
C THR A 156 24.38 -15.95 3.86
N PHE A 157 24.84 -15.92 5.11
CA PHE A 157 26.24 -16.10 5.52
C PHE A 157 26.57 -17.47 6.14
N SER A 158 25.60 -18.25 6.62
CA SER A 158 25.80 -19.56 7.29
C SER A 158 25.92 -20.74 6.32
N GLY A 159 26.36 -20.51 5.09
CA GLY A 159 26.33 -21.48 4.01
C GLY A 159 27.69 -22.00 3.54
N GLY A 160 28.69 -22.11 4.42
CA GLY A 160 30.05 -22.52 4.01
C GLY A 160 30.79 -23.42 4.98
N SER A 161 30.61 -24.75 4.86
CA SER A 161 31.73 -25.70 4.99
C SER A 161 31.41 -27.01 4.26
N GLY A 162 32.40 -27.53 3.55
CA GLY A 162 32.20 -28.49 2.46
C GLY A 162 32.00 -29.95 2.87
N LYS A 163 31.52 -30.73 1.89
CA LYS A 163 32.10 -32.03 1.47
C LYS A 163 31.42 -32.51 0.18
N ARG A 164 32.23 -33.12 -0.69
CA ARG A 164 31.85 -33.73 -1.98
C ARG A 164 30.78 -34.82 -1.78
N HIS A 165 29.68 -34.78 -2.54
CA HIS A 165 29.27 -35.79 -3.54
C HIS A 165 27.76 -35.74 -3.88
N ARG A 166 27.47 -36.26 -5.09
CA ARG A 166 26.19 -36.67 -5.72
C ARG A 166 25.39 -35.61 -6.50
N ARG A 167 25.23 -35.89 -7.80
CA ARG A 167 24.45 -35.11 -8.79
C ARG A 167 22.96 -35.12 -8.41
N VAL A 168 22.47 -34.01 -7.86
CA VAL A 168 21.03 -33.70 -7.76
C VAL A 168 20.77 -32.44 -8.58
N LYS A 169 19.66 -32.36 -9.32
CA LYS A 169 19.28 -31.16 -10.10
C LYS A 169 18.88 -30.02 -9.13
N TYR A 170 19.72 -28.99 -9.00
CA TYR A 170 19.43 -27.75 -8.25
C TYR A 170 19.05 -26.61 -9.21
N TYR A 171 18.08 -25.77 -8.83
CA TYR A 171 17.94 -24.44 -9.43
C TYR A 171 19.04 -23.55 -8.85
N ARG A 172 19.83 -22.91 -9.74
CA ARG A 172 20.92 -22.00 -9.39
C ARG A 172 20.42 -20.57 -9.59
N ILE A 173 20.05 -19.88 -8.51
CA ILE A 173 19.74 -18.44 -8.56
C ILE A 173 21.01 -17.70 -8.13
N SER A 174 21.40 -16.67 -8.88
CA SER A 174 22.54 -15.84 -8.55
C SER A 174 22.25 -15.05 -7.27
N VAL A 175 23.21 -15.00 -6.33
CA VAL A 175 23.05 -14.23 -5.08
C VAL A 175 22.81 -12.74 -5.39
N ARG A 176 23.35 -12.25 -6.50
CA ARG A 176 23.16 -10.89 -7.01
C ARG A 176 21.70 -10.55 -7.29
N THR A 177 20.98 -11.45 -7.94
CA THR A 177 19.58 -11.22 -8.28
C THR A 177 18.69 -11.30 -7.05
N VAL A 178 18.98 -12.23 -6.13
CA VAL A 178 18.27 -12.27 -4.84
C VAL A 178 18.50 -10.98 -4.06
N TYR A 179 19.75 -10.50 -4.00
CA TYR A 179 20.10 -9.25 -3.35
C TYR A 179 19.38 -8.06 -4.00
N ALA A 180 19.45 -7.92 -5.32
CA ALA A 180 18.83 -6.82 -6.05
C ALA A 180 17.30 -6.79 -5.84
N ILE A 181 16.62 -7.95 -5.92
CA ILE A 181 15.18 -8.05 -5.65
C ILE A 181 14.89 -7.65 -4.20
N GLY A 182 15.68 -8.17 -3.25
CA GLY A 182 15.55 -7.83 -1.83
C GLY A 182 15.71 -6.34 -1.58
N SER A 183 16.74 -5.71 -2.14
CA SER A 183 16.98 -4.26 -2.06
C SER A 183 15.83 -3.45 -2.63
N VAL A 184 15.31 -3.80 -3.80
CA VAL A 184 14.17 -3.12 -4.42
C VAL A 184 12.93 -3.24 -3.53
N LEU A 185 12.64 -4.42 -3.00
CA LEU A 185 11.50 -4.64 -2.11
C LEU A 185 11.62 -3.85 -0.78
N ILE A 186 12.82 -3.78 -0.21
CA ILE A 186 13.09 -3.00 1.00
C ILE A 186 12.88 -1.50 0.74
N ILE A 187 13.43 -0.97 -0.35
CA ILE A 187 13.29 0.44 -0.73
C ILE A 187 11.81 0.76 -1.01
N ALA A 188 11.14 -0.07 -1.82
CA ALA A 188 9.73 0.12 -2.13
C ALA A 188 8.85 0.06 -0.88
N GLY A 189 9.10 -0.90 0.01
CA GLY A 189 8.39 -1.02 1.29
C GLY A 189 8.61 0.20 2.20
N PHE A 190 9.85 0.70 2.28
CA PHE A 190 10.17 1.91 3.05
C PHE A 190 9.42 3.15 2.51
N LEU A 191 9.44 3.35 1.19
CA LEU A 191 8.74 4.46 0.55
C LEU A 191 7.23 4.34 0.74
N PHE A 192 6.67 3.13 0.57
CA PHE A 192 5.26 2.86 0.79
C PHE A 192 4.84 3.21 2.22
N VAL A 193 5.61 2.79 3.24
CA VAL A 193 5.31 3.12 4.64
C VAL A 193 5.36 4.63 4.89
N THR A 194 6.32 5.33 4.27
CA THR A 194 6.44 6.79 4.38
C THR A 194 5.23 7.51 3.76
N VAL A 195 4.78 7.08 2.59
CA VAL A 195 3.59 7.66 1.96
C VAL A 195 2.33 7.29 2.72
N ALA A 196 2.24 6.06 3.25
CA ALA A 196 1.10 5.62 4.05
C ALA A 196 0.98 6.34 5.40
N SER A 197 2.04 7.02 5.88
CA SER A 197 1.98 7.88 7.06
C SER A 197 1.50 9.29 6.75
N TRP A 198 1.23 9.63 5.48
CA TRP A 198 0.58 10.87 5.10
C TRP A 198 -0.90 10.80 5.44
N GLY A 199 -1.50 11.95 5.72
CA GLY A 199 -2.91 12.00 6.10
C GLY A 199 -3.50 13.39 6.01
N THR A 200 -4.74 13.50 6.45
CA THR A 200 -5.48 14.76 6.47
C THR A 200 -6.05 15.00 7.86
N LEU A 201 -5.75 16.15 8.44
CA LEU A 201 -6.43 16.64 9.63
C LEU A 201 -7.60 17.48 9.19
N ALA A 202 -8.80 17.17 9.69
CA ALA A 202 -9.99 17.91 9.35
C ALA A 202 -10.80 18.24 10.60
N PHE A 203 -11.44 19.40 10.59
CA PHE A 203 -12.44 19.75 11.58
C PHE A 203 -13.59 20.52 10.92
N THR A 204 -14.74 20.49 11.59
CA THR A 204 -15.97 21.13 11.14
C THR A 204 -16.39 22.21 12.12
N TYR A 205 -16.90 23.32 11.61
CA TYR A 205 -17.50 24.39 12.41
C TYR A 205 -18.74 24.95 11.70
N SER A 206 -19.60 25.64 12.44
CA SER A 206 -20.83 26.23 11.91
C SER A 206 -20.78 27.75 12.06
N SER A 207 -21.10 28.46 10.98
CA SER A 207 -21.39 29.90 11.02
C SER A 207 -22.87 30.08 11.31
N THR A 208 -23.24 30.70 12.44
CA THR A 208 -24.64 30.89 12.88
C THR A 208 -24.77 32.07 13.84
N LEU A 209 -25.93 32.73 13.84
CA LEU A 209 -26.24 33.81 14.79
C LEU A 209 -26.29 33.34 16.25
N ALA A 210 -26.44 32.03 16.48
CA ALA A 210 -26.32 31.39 17.80
C ALA A 210 -24.85 31.11 18.21
N GLY A 211 -23.88 31.83 17.65
CA GLY A 211 -22.47 31.65 17.93
C GLY A 211 -22.15 31.77 19.44
N GLY A 212 -21.28 30.90 19.94
CA GLY A 212 -20.91 30.84 21.36
C GLY A 212 -21.86 30.04 22.26
N GLN A 213 -23.06 29.66 21.79
CA GLN A 213 -23.98 28.80 22.57
C GLN A 213 -23.56 27.32 22.58
N ARG A 214 -22.79 26.88 21.59
CA ARG A 214 -22.28 25.51 21.46
C ARG A 214 -20.84 25.51 20.94
N THR A 215 -20.05 24.54 21.40
CA THR A 215 -18.70 24.32 20.87
C THR A 215 -18.75 24.04 19.35
N GLY A 216 -17.96 24.80 18.58
CA GLY A 216 -17.96 24.73 17.12
C GLY A 216 -18.99 25.63 16.43
N TRP A 217 -19.77 26.43 17.16
CA TRP A 217 -20.67 27.45 16.62
C TRP A 217 -20.08 28.84 16.81
N TYR A 218 -19.94 29.56 15.71
CA TYR A 218 -19.30 30.87 15.69
C TYR A 218 -20.18 31.88 14.96
N LEU A 219 -20.06 33.15 15.35
CA LEU A 219 -20.79 34.24 14.72
C LEU A 219 -20.28 34.47 13.29
N PRO A 220 -21.16 34.82 12.32
CA PRO A 220 -20.71 35.11 10.97
C PRO A 220 -19.74 36.30 10.95
N GLY A 221 -18.58 36.13 10.32
CA GLY A 221 -17.53 37.15 10.26
C GLY A 221 -16.59 37.21 11.47
N SER A 222 -16.80 36.38 12.50
CA SER A 222 -15.86 36.30 13.64
C SER A 222 -14.61 35.48 13.30
N THR A 223 -13.60 35.55 14.15
CA THR A 223 -12.42 34.68 14.10
C THR A 223 -12.34 33.79 15.34
N PHE A 224 -11.69 32.63 15.21
CA PHE A 224 -11.39 31.77 16.35
C PHE A 224 -10.12 30.97 16.11
N GLU A 225 -9.52 30.51 17.20
CA GLU A 225 -8.34 29.65 17.16
C GLU A 225 -8.71 28.19 17.45
N LYS A 226 -8.07 27.27 16.73
CA LYS A 226 -8.22 25.83 16.92
C LYS A 226 -6.87 25.17 17.00
N ASN A 227 -6.65 24.43 18.09
CA ASN A 227 -5.46 23.61 18.25
C ASN A 227 -5.66 22.26 17.54
N LEU A 228 -4.78 21.96 16.59
CA LEU A 228 -4.66 20.67 15.93
C LEU A 228 -3.49 19.90 16.51
N THR A 229 -3.71 18.65 16.92
CA THR A 229 -2.63 17.81 17.47
C THR A 229 -2.03 16.94 16.38
N VAL A 230 -0.74 17.11 16.13
CA VAL A 230 0.08 16.20 15.31
C VAL A 230 0.84 15.27 16.25
N GLU A 231 0.75 13.97 15.99
CA GLU A 231 1.37 12.94 16.81
C GLU A 231 2.29 12.05 15.96
N ASN A 232 3.52 11.86 16.43
CA ASN A 232 4.42 10.86 15.91
C ASN A 232 4.27 9.56 16.71
N ARG A 233 3.52 8.60 16.15
CA ARG A 233 3.34 7.25 16.74
C ARG A 233 4.50 6.30 16.44
N ALA A 234 5.45 6.70 15.59
CA ALA A 234 6.64 5.91 15.33
C ALA A 234 7.65 6.07 16.48
N VAL A 235 8.56 5.11 16.59
CA VAL A 235 9.65 5.13 17.59
C VAL A 235 10.79 6.07 17.17
N TYR A 236 10.92 6.33 15.86
CA TYR A 236 11.97 7.17 15.28
C TYR A 236 11.42 8.56 14.92
N PRO A 237 12.29 9.58 14.85
CA PRO A 237 11.87 10.94 14.56
C PRO A 237 11.36 11.12 13.12
N PHE A 238 10.41 12.03 12.94
CA PHE A 238 9.82 12.41 11.66
C PHE A 238 9.79 13.94 11.50
N TYR A 239 9.88 14.35 10.24
CA TYR A 239 9.52 15.68 9.77
C TYR A 239 8.06 15.67 9.34
N TYR A 240 7.29 16.66 9.78
CA TYR A 240 5.90 16.87 9.41
C TYR A 240 5.77 18.20 8.70
N PHE A 241 5.03 18.18 7.59
CA PHE A 241 4.63 19.35 6.84
C PHE A 241 3.12 19.43 6.86
N VAL A 242 2.56 20.52 7.39
CA VAL A 242 1.12 20.73 7.52
C VAL A 242 0.72 21.89 6.62
N GLU A 243 -0.16 21.62 5.67
CA GLU A 243 -0.61 22.58 4.66
C GLU A 243 -2.12 22.67 4.61
N GLY A 244 -2.66 23.87 4.85
CA GLY A 244 -4.06 24.19 4.62
C GLY A 244 -4.26 24.73 3.21
N LYS A 245 -5.26 24.21 2.48
CA LYS A 245 -5.62 24.74 1.15
C LYS A 245 -6.54 25.97 1.21
N SER A 246 -7.17 26.22 2.35
CA SER A 246 -8.14 27.29 2.52
C SER A 246 -7.47 28.61 2.89
N THR A 247 -7.88 29.72 2.29
CA THR A 247 -7.47 31.07 2.72
C THR A 247 -8.07 31.49 4.06
N ARG A 248 -9.13 30.79 4.50
CA ARG A 248 -9.87 31.06 5.75
C ARG A 248 -9.17 30.55 6.99
N ALA A 249 -8.43 29.46 6.87
CA ALA A 249 -7.77 28.82 8.00
C ALA A 249 -6.25 28.86 7.79
N GLN A 250 -5.60 29.75 8.52
CA GLN A 250 -4.16 30.03 8.43
C GLN A 250 -3.44 29.41 9.63
N LEU A 251 -2.31 28.76 9.37
CA LEU A 251 -1.46 28.27 10.46
C LEU A 251 -0.70 29.46 11.06
N LEU A 252 -0.73 29.58 12.39
CA LEU A 252 0.08 30.57 13.12
C LEU A 252 1.51 30.06 13.34
N ASP A 253 1.65 28.75 13.53
CA ASP A 253 2.95 28.09 13.68
C ASP A 253 3.59 27.76 12.33
N SER A 254 4.90 27.50 12.34
CA SER A 254 5.64 27.00 11.18
C SER A 254 4.97 25.74 10.60
N SER A 255 4.78 25.71 9.27
CA SER A 255 4.25 24.55 8.54
C SER A 255 5.14 23.31 8.66
N PHE A 256 6.42 23.49 8.99
CA PHE A 256 7.38 22.43 9.25
C PHE A 256 7.56 22.15 10.74
N LEU A 257 7.50 20.87 11.11
CA LEU A 257 7.72 20.40 12.48
C LEU A 257 8.66 19.21 12.51
N TYR A 258 9.55 19.19 13.50
CA TYR A 258 10.35 18.02 13.85
C TYR A 258 9.78 17.38 15.12
N LEU A 259 9.35 16.12 15.01
CA LEU A 259 8.80 15.37 16.14
C LEU A 259 9.64 14.12 16.40
N LYS A 260 10.10 13.98 17.64
CA LYS A 260 10.73 12.75 18.15
C LYS A 260 9.72 11.61 18.19
N GLY A 261 10.18 10.37 18.25
CA GLY A 261 9.29 9.22 18.37
C GLY A 261 8.41 9.29 19.62
N GLY A 262 7.14 8.92 19.48
CA GLY A 262 6.15 8.96 20.57
C GLY A 262 5.73 10.36 21.03
N SER A 263 6.24 11.43 20.41
CA SER A 263 5.92 12.80 20.81
C SER A 263 4.69 13.35 20.09
N LYS A 264 4.01 14.31 20.73
CA LYS A 264 2.87 15.06 20.17
C LYS A 264 3.17 16.56 20.22
N LYS A 265 2.66 17.31 19.25
CA LYS A 265 2.72 18.77 19.24
C LYS A 265 1.39 19.34 18.77
N ASN A 266 0.94 20.39 19.45
CA ASN A 266 -0.24 21.15 19.06
C ASN A 266 0.19 22.27 18.11
N ILE A 267 -0.60 22.47 17.07
CA ILE A 267 -0.47 23.51 16.06
C ILE A 267 -1.69 24.40 16.18
N THR A 268 -1.49 25.70 16.35
CA THR A 268 -2.62 26.63 16.42
C THR A 268 -2.99 27.10 15.01
N VAL A 269 -4.26 26.95 14.67
CA VAL A 269 -4.84 27.41 13.41
C VAL A 269 -5.79 28.56 13.70
N HIS A 270 -5.56 29.69 13.04
CA HIS A 270 -6.45 30.85 13.08
C HIS A 270 -7.47 30.75 11.94
N VAL A 271 -8.76 30.73 12.28
CA VAL A 271 -9.86 30.51 11.34
C VAL A 271 -10.74 31.75 11.26
N THR A 272 -10.98 32.22 10.04
CA THR A 272 -11.92 33.32 9.74
C THR A 272 -13.25 32.74 9.26
N VAL A 273 -14.31 33.01 10.02
CA VAL A 273 -15.66 32.49 9.78
C VAL A 273 -16.35 33.31 8.69
N PRO A 274 -16.83 32.69 7.60
CA PRO A 274 -17.53 33.44 6.56
C PRO A 274 -18.90 33.96 7.01
N LYS A 275 -19.40 34.98 6.31
CA LYS A 275 -20.68 35.64 6.61
C LYS A 275 -21.91 34.77 6.33
N ASP A 276 -21.78 33.76 5.46
CA ASP A 276 -22.88 32.88 5.12
C ASP A 276 -23.13 31.83 6.22
N THR A 277 -24.39 31.70 6.63
CA THR A 277 -24.83 30.76 7.66
C THR A 277 -24.88 29.33 7.09
N ARG A 278 -23.79 28.58 7.26
CA ARG A 278 -23.67 27.18 6.86
C ARG A 278 -22.61 26.44 7.68
N ILE A 279 -22.56 25.13 7.50
CA ILE A 279 -21.50 24.27 8.05
C ILE A 279 -20.30 24.32 7.12
N TYR A 280 -19.13 24.51 7.70
CA TYR A 280 -17.83 24.52 7.04
C TYR A 280 -16.97 23.36 7.52
N ARG A 281 -16.13 22.86 6.61
CA ARG A 281 -15.12 21.85 6.88
C ARG A 281 -13.79 22.36 6.37
N GLU A 282 -12.79 22.41 7.23
CA GLU A 282 -11.42 22.77 6.86
C GLU A 282 -10.56 21.53 6.93
N GLU A 283 -9.69 21.38 5.93
CA GLU A 283 -8.82 20.22 5.76
C GLU A 283 -7.38 20.68 5.58
N PHE A 284 -6.49 20.01 6.33
CA PHE A 284 -5.06 20.24 6.34
C PHE A 284 -4.37 18.96 5.92
N GLN A 285 -3.62 19.02 4.83
CA GLN A 285 -2.81 17.91 4.39
C GLN A 285 -1.56 17.82 5.27
N VAL A 286 -1.25 16.61 5.72
CA VAL A 286 -0.11 16.32 6.56
C VAL A 286 0.79 15.33 5.83
N HIS A 287 1.93 15.82 5.36
CA HIS A 287 2.98 14.99 4.80
C HIS A 287 4.03 14.71 5.86
N SER A 288 4.45 13.46 5.97
CA SER A 288 5.42 13.02 6.97
C SER A 288 6.58 12.29 6.32
N TYR A 289 7.79 12.57 6.78
CA TYR A 289 9.04 11.98 6.28
C TYR A 289 9.95 11.54 7.43
N PRO A 290 10.50 10.32 7.42
CA PRO A 290 11.46 9.88 8.44
C PRO A 290 12.68 10.79 8.49
N ALA A 291 13.12 11.21 9.68
CA ALA A 291 14.27 12.10 9.84
C ALA A 291 15.63 11.37 9.68
N ILE A 292 15.83 10.73 8.53
CA ILE A 292 17.06 10.03 8.13
C ILE A 292 17.97 10.95 7.32
N LEU A 293 17.39 11.75 6.42
CA LEU A 293 18.11 12.77 5.66
C LEU A 293 18.14 14.10 6.45
N PRO A 294 19.16 14.95 6.25
CA PRO A 294 19.20 16.27 6.83
C PRO A 294 17.95 17.10 6.50
N ALA A 295 17.43 17.82 7.49
CA ALA A 295 16.24 18.65 7.35
C ALA A 295 16.34 19.66 6.20
N SER A 296 17.53 20.25 5.99
CA SER A 296 17.76 21.21 4.90
C SER A 296 17.44 20.64 3.52
N ILE A 297 17.83 19.38 3.26
CA ILE A 297 17.57 18.69 1.99
C ILE A 297 16.07 18.42 1.85
N VAL A 298 15.45 17.86 2.90
CA VAL A 298 14.03 17.50 2.88
C VAL A 298 13.16 18.73 2.67
N VAL A 299 13.41 19.81 3.43
CA VAL A 299 12.65 21.07 3.33
C VAL A 299 12.81 21.71 1.95
N SER A 300 14.03 21.75 1.41
CA SER A 300 14.29 22.35 0.08
C SER A 300 13.65 21.56 -1.07
N LEU A 301 13.61 20.23 -0.96
CA LEU A 301 12.95 19.40 -1.97
C LEU A 301 11.43 19.49 -1.84
N TYR A 302 10.93 19.51 -0.60
CA TYR A 302 9.51 19.58 -0.30
C TYR A 302 8.88 20.89 -0.78
N SER A 303 9.59 22.02 -0.69
CA SER A 303 9.09 23.33 -1.16
C SER A 303 8.82 23.37 -2.67
N ILE A 304 9.45 22.49 -3.46
CA ILE A 304 9.18 22.34 -4.89
C ILE A 304 8.03 21.35 -5.10
N SER A 305 8.08 20.19 -4.45
CA SER A 305 7.03 19.18 -4.53
C SER A 305 7.09 18.20 -3.34
N PRO A 306 5.93 17.77 -2.80
CA PRO A 306 5.87 16.73 -1.77
C PRO A 306 6.54 15.40 -2.19
N TYR A 307 6.63 15.10 -3.48
CA TYR A 307 7.18 13.80 -3.93
C TYR A 307 8.71 13.79 -4.07
N LEU A 308 9.37 14.95 -4.18
CA LEU A 308 10.82 15.04 -4.38
C LEU A 308 11.66 14.50 -3.20
N PRO A 309 11.28 14.74 -1.93
CA PRO A 309 11.96 14.09 -0.81
C PRO A 309 11.99 12.56 -0.93
N LEU A 310 10.91 11.92 -1.42
CA LEU A 310 10.85 10.46 -1.59
C LEU A 310 11.93 9.96 -2.57
N LEU A 311 12.20 10.71 -3.63
CA LEU A 311 13.27 10.40 -4.58
C LEU A 311 14.65 10.48 -3.92
N ALA A 312 14.88 11.48 -3.07
CA ALA A 312 16.12 11.59 -2.30
C ALA A 312 16.30 10.42 -1.33
N TYR A 313 15.23 9.98 -0.64
CA TYR A 313 15.29 8.76 0.18
C TYR A 313 15.59 7.51 -0.67
N ALA A 314 14.96 7.38 -1.84
CA ALA A 314 15.19 6.27 -2.74
C ALA A 314 16.66 6.22 -3.21
N LEU A 315 17.23 7.36 -3.58
CA LEU A 315 18.63 7.46 -4.00
C LEU A 315 19.60 7.16 -2.85
N PHE A 316 19.33 7.69 -1.65
CA PHE A 316 20.13 7.43 -0.46
C PHE A 316 20.13 5.94 -0.10
N LEU A 317 18.96 5.31 -0.04
CA LEU A 317 18.84 3.88 0.25
C LEU A 317 19.45 3.03 -0.85
N SER A 318 19.27 3.39 -2.13
CA SER A 318 19.90 2.68 -3.24
C SER A 318 21.43 2.74 -3.14
N THR A 319 21.99 3.91 -2.84
CA THR A 319 23.44 4.08 -2.61
C THR A 319 23.92 3.22 -1.45
N LEU A 320 23.15 3.19 -0.35
CA LEU A 320 23.44 2.34 0.81
C LEU A 320 23.40 0.85 0.47
N MET A 321 22.43 0.41 -0.34
CA MET A 321 22.36 -0.98 -0.81
C MET A 321 23.55 -1.32 -1.71
N VAL A 322 23.93 -0.45 -2.65
CA VAL A 322 25.13 -0.67 -3.47
C VAL A 322 26.39 -0.74 -2.61
N PHE A 323 26.50 0.11 -1.59
CA PHE A 323 27.60 0.07 -0.63
C PHE A 323 27.66 -1.27 0.10
N PHE A 324 26.54 -1.76 0.65
CA PHE A 324 26.49 -3.06 1.31
C PHE A 324 26.75 -4.22 0.35
N TYR A 325 26.27 -4.14 -0.89
CA TYR A 325 26.57 -5.12 -1.92
C TYR A 325 28.08 -5.24 -2.18
N ARG A 326 28.78 -4.10 -2.26
CA ARG A 326 30.25 -4.05 -2.43
C ARG A 326 30.97 -4.57 -1.20
N LEU A 327 30.55 -4.15 -0.01
CA LEU A 327 31.14 -4.57 1.26
C LEU A 327 30.99 -6.08 1.50
N ALA A 328 29.86 -6.65 1.10
CA ALA A 328 29.59 -8.07 1.22
C ALA A 328 30.44 -8.95 0.28
N GLY A 329 31.20 -8.36 -0.64
CA GLY A 329 32.12 -9.09 -1.52
C GLY A 329 31.43 -10.12 -2.43
N ILE A 330 30.14 -9.90 -2.76
CA ILE A 330 29.32 -10.85 -3.53
C ILE A 330 29.97 -11.09 -4.90
N SER A 331 30.65 -12.23 -5.05
CA SER A 331 31.42 -12.57 -6.25
C SER A 331 30.51 -13.10 -7.37
N ASP A 332 31.00 -13.12 -8.62
CA ASP A 332 30.30 -13.67 -9.79
C ASP A 332 29.90 -15.16 -9.66
N GLY A 333 30.41 -15.86 -8.63
CA GLY A 333 30.25 -17.30 -8.44
C GLY A 333 29.23 -17.74 -7.39
N ASP A 334 28.68 -16.81 -6.59
CA ASP A 334 27.84 -17.20 -5.45
C ASP A 334 26.41 -17.54 -5.88
N VAL A 335 26.03 -18.78 -5.58
CA VAL A 335 24.78 -19.39 -6.07
C VAL A 335 24.01 -20.01 -4.92
N ILE A 336 22.78 -19.56 -4.73
CA ILE A 336 21.84 -20.18 -3.79
C ILE A 336 21.29 -21.46 -4.43
N ARG A 337 21.48 -22.59 -3.74
CA ARG A 337 21.02 -23.91 -4.17
C ARG A 337 19.73 -24.25 -3.44
N ILE A 338 18.59 -24.03 -4.10
CA ILE A 338 17.29 -24.44 -3.53
C ILE A 338 17.09 -25.93 -3.84
N ARG A 339 17.02 -26.75 -2.79
CA ARG A 339 16.77 -28.21 -2.89
C ARG A 339 15.31 -28.41 -3.31
N LYS A 340 15.08 -29.11 -4.44
CA LYS A 340 13.76 -29.62 -4.80
C LYS A 340 13.33 -30.64 -3.73
N ARG A 341 12.50 -30.24 -2.76
CA ARG A 341 11.72 -31.22 -2.00
C ARG A 341 10.78 -31.87 -3.00
N ARG A 342 10.85 -33.20 -3.17
CA ARG A 342 9.75 -33.96 -3.77
C ARG A 342 8.49 -33.54 -3.01
N GLY A 343 7.47 -33.17 -3.77
CA GLY A 343 6.27 -32.55 -3.24
C GLY A 343 5.65 -33.38 -2.11
N PHE A 344 5.12 -32.67 -1.13
CA PHE A 344 4.21 -33.18 -0.11
C PHE A 344 3.06 -34.01 -0.71
N LEU A 345 2.71 -33.74 -1.99
CA LEU A 345 1.75 -34.50 -2.80
C LEU A 345 2.12 -35.97 -3.06
N SER A 346 3.41 -36.35 -3.08
CA SER A 346 3.82 -37.77 -3.24
C SER A 346 3.72 -38.60 -1.96
N LYS A 347 3.42 -37.96 -0.82
CA LYS A 347 3.13 -38.65 0.44
C LYS A 347 1.63 -38.81 0.71
N VAL A 348 0.79 -38.11 -0.04
CA VAL A 348 -0.68 -38.16 0.10
C VAL A 348 -1.30 -39.03 -1.00
N LEU A 349 -0.71 -39.04 -2.19
CA LEU A 349 -1.05 -40.00 -3.24
C LEU A 349 -0.04 -41.14 -3.15
N GLY A 350 -0.40 -42.17 -2.38
CA GLY A 350 0.37 -43.42 -2.33
C GLY A 350 0.57 -43.98 -3.73
N ASP A 351 1.72 -44.61 -3.93
CA ASP A 351 1.96 -45.46 -5.10
C ASP A 351 0.87 -46.55 -5.13
N GLY A 352 0.01 -46.45 -6.14
CA GLY A 352 -0.87 -47.52 -6.63
C GLY A 352 -0.58 -47.68 -8.10
#